data_AF-A0A101UPH9-F1
#
_entry.id   AF-A0A101UPH9-F1
#
_cell.length_a   1.000
_cell.length_b   1.000
_cell.length_c   1.000
_cell.angle_alpha   90.00
_cell.angle_beta   90.00
_cell.angle_gamma   90.00
#
_symmetry.space_group_name_H-M   'P 1'
#
loop_
_entity.id
_entity.type
_entity.pdbx_description
1 polymer ?
#
loop_
_entity_poly.entity_id
_entity_poly.type
_entity_poly.pdbx_seq_one_letter_code
_entity_poly.pdbx_strand_id
1 'polypeptide(L)' 'NAIAKPVSAEEARALAGCFGPDDCYGVAWTLLHLIETGPNPVFTVRPGADAGEWPHRLWQRAVNGGLVVDEADG' A
#
# COMPACT_ATOMS: atom_id res chain seq x y z
N ASN A 1 -5.14 2.69 22.48
CA ASN A 1 -5.23 1.51 21.60
C ASN A 1 -4.29 1.70 20.43
N ALA A 2 -3.34 0.77 20.26
CA ALA A 2 -2.47 0.70 19.09
C ALA A 2 -2.96 -0.46 18.20
N ILE A 3 -2.84 -0.33 16.88
CA ILE A 3 -3.10 -1.45 15.97
C ILE A 3 -1.95 -2.45 16.13
N ALA A 4 -2.28 -3.70 16.44
CA ALA A 4 -1.29 -4.77 16.59
C ALA A 4 -0.67 -5.12 15.23
N LYS A 5 0.63 -5.39 15.22
CA LYS A 5 1.36 -5.85 14.02
C LYS A 5 1.67 -7.35 14.17
N PRO A 6 1.69 -8.15 13.08
CA PRO A 6 1.32 -7.76 11.73
C PRO A 6 -0.17 -7.48 11.59
N VAL A 7 -0.55 -6.54 10.72
CA VAL A 7 -1.97 -6.35 10.38
C VAL A 7 -2.48 -7.49 9.50
N SER A 8 -3.76 -7.82 9.62
CA SER A 8 -4.43 -8.75 8.71
C SER A 8 -4.56 -8.16 7.30
N ALA A 9 -4.82 -9.03 6.32
CA ALA A 9 -5.06 -8.59 4.94
C ALA A 9 -6.33 -7.72 4.79
N GLU A 10 -7.31 -7.88 5.68
CA GLU A 10 -8.51 -7.04 5.72
C GLU A 10 -8.16 -5.64 6.25
N GLU A 11 -7.44 -5.56 7.38
CA GLU A 11 -6.97 -4.30 7.95
C GLU A 11 -6.05 -3.55 6.98
N ALA A 12 -5.14 -4.25 6.29
CA ALA A 12 -4.27 -3.64 5.29
C ALA A 12 -5.06 -2.96 4.15
N ARG A 13 -6.14 -3.60 3.66
CA ARG A 13 -7.02 -2.99 2.65
C ARG A 13 -7.80 -1.81 3.19
N ALA A 14 -8.33 -1.92 4.41
CA ALA A 14 -9.05 -0.83 5.06
C ALA A 14 -8.16 0.41 5.25
N LEU A 15 -6.92 0.20 5.74
CA LEU A 15 -5.93 1.26 5.94
C LEU A 15 -5.51 1.92 4.62
N ALA A 16 -5.44 1.17 3.52
CA ALA A 16 -5.16 1.74 2.21
C ALA A 16 -6.27 2.69 1.72
N GLY A 17 -7.51 2.52 2.17
CA GLY A 17 -8.60 3.45 1.91
C GLY A 17 -8.51 4.76 2.70
N CYS A 18 -7.64 4.84 3.71
CA CYS A 18 -7.48 6.03 4.54
C CYS A 18 -6.48 7.05 3.98
N PHE A 19 -5.81 6.75 2.86
CA PHE A 19 -4.97 7.75 2.20
C PHE A 19 -5.83 8.90 1.68
N GLY A 20 -5.53 10.11 2.15
CA GLY A 20 -6.19 11.34 1.73
C GLY A 20 -5.39 12.13 0.69
N PRO A 21 -6.01 13.17 0.10
CA PRO A 21 -5.38 14.04 -0.91
C PRO A 21 -4.31 14.99 -0.35
N ASP A 22 -4.20 15.14 0.97
CA ASP A 22 -3.37 16.17 1.60
C ASP A 22 -2.17 15.63 2.41
N ASP A 23 -1.13 16.45 2.38
CA ASP A 23 0.20 16.33 2.97
C ASP A 23 0.22 16.27 4.51
N CYS A 24 -0.51 15.34 5.12
CA CYS A 24 -0.25 14.95 6.50
C CYS A 24 1.09 14.22 6.54
N TYR A 25 2.20 14.97 6.50
CA TYR A 25 3.58 14.53 6.21
C TYR A 25 4.10 13.36 7.08
N GLY A 26 3.38 12.92 8.12
CA GLY A 26 3.71 11.73 8.93
C GLY A 26 2.66 10.61 8.98
N VAL A 27 1.36 10.91 8.84
CA VAL A 27 0.29 9.90 9.01
C VAL A 27 0.25 8.94 7.85
N ALA A 28 0.37 9.44 6.62
CA ALA A 28 0.37 8.59 5.44
C ALA A 28 1.54 7.59 5.44
N TRP A 29 2.73 8.02 5.87
CA TRP A 29 3.86 7.11 6.08
C TRP A 29 3.58 6.08 7.17
N THR A 30 2.92 6.46 8.26
CA THR A 30 2.53 5.50 9.31
C THR A 30 1.56 4.44 8.78
N LEU A 31 0.57 4.86 7.99
CA LEU A 31 -0.36 3.95 7.32
C LEU A 31 0.37 3.02 6.36
N LEU A 32 1.27 3.54 5.53
CA LEU A 32 2.11 2.74 4.63
C LEU A 32 2.89 1.67 5.39
N HIS A 33 3.64 2.05 6.43
CA HIS A 33 4.45 1.10 7.19
C HIS A 33 3.59 0.09 7.97
N LEU A 34 2.37 0.45 8.33
CA LEU A 34 1.44 -0.47 8.98
C LEU A 34 0.91 -1.50 7.99
N ILE A 35 0.48 -1.05 6.80
CA ILE A 35 0.03 -1.91 5.69
C ILE A 35 1.12 -2.93 5.33
N GLU A 36 2.38 -2.51 5.26
CA GLU A 36 3.52 -3.37 4.90
C GLU A 36 3.87 -4.44 5.93
N THR A 37 3.28 -4.38 7.14
CA THR A 37 3.43 -5.47 8.10
C THR A 37 2.51 -6.65 7.79
N GLY A 38 1.52 -6.46 6.91
CA GLY A 38 0.59 -7.51 6.53
C GLY A 38 1.22 -8.60 5.66
N PRO A 39 0.53 -9.74 5.51
CA PRO A 39 1.10 -10.94 4.90
C PRO A 39 1.31 -10.85 3.38
N ASN A 40 0.62 -9.94 2.69
CA ASN A 40 0.66 -9.81 1.23
C ASN A 40 0.54 -8.35 0.80
N PRO A 41 1.06 -7.97 -0.37
CA PRO A 41 0.80 -6.67 -0.98
C PRO A 41 -0.70 -6.39 -1.13
N VAL A 42 -1.11 -5.16 -0.85
CA VAL A 42 -2.50 -4.72 -1.06
C VAL A 42 -2.79 -4.52 -2.55
N PHE A 43 -1.83 -3.97 -3.29
CA PHE A 43 -1.95 -3.71 -4.73
C PHE A 43 -1.07 -4.69 -5.50
N THR A 44 -1.70 -5.64 -6.19
CA THR A 44 -1.03 -6.66 -7.01
C THR A 44 -1.10 -6.39 -8.51
N VAL A 45 -1.83 -5.33 -8.90
CA VAL A 45 -1.95 -4.86 -10.28
C VAL A 45 -1.49 -3.41 -10.30
N ARG A 46 -0.85 -3.00 -11.41
CA ARG A 46 -0.45 -1.61 -11.61
C ARG A 46 -1.67 -0.69 -11.47
N PRO A 47 -1.64 0.30 -10.57
CA PRO A 47 -2.70 1.29 -10.48
C PRO A 47 -2.86 2.07 -11.80
N GLY A 48 -4.09 2.51 -12.10
CA GLY A 48 -4.36 3.39 -13.24
C GLY A 48 -3.62 4.73 -13.11
N ALA A 49 -3.38 5.42 -14.22
CA ALA A 49 -2.65 6.69 -14.24
C ALA A 49 -3.33 7.81 -13.42
N ASP A 50 -4.62 7.67 -13.15
CA ASP A 50 -5.45 8.55 -12.33
C ASP A 50 -5.47 8.18 -10.83
N ALA A 51 -4.86 7.06 -10.45
CA ALA A 51 -4.74 6.68 -9.04
C ALA A 51 -3.80 7.62 -8.30
N GLY A 52 -4.11 7.87 -7.01
CA GLY A 52 -3.26 8.69 -6.15
C GLY A 52 -1.85 8.14 -5.96
N GLU A 53 -1.00 8.92 -5.30
CA GLU A 53 0.41 8.59 -5.05
C GLU A 53 0.59 7.30 -4.25
N TRP A 54 -0.25 7.06 -3.24
CA TRP A 54 -0.08 5.96 -2.30
C TRP A 54 -0.34 4.56 -2.89
N PRO A 55 -1.41 4.34 -3.68
CA PRO A 55 -1.54 3.12 -4.48
C PRO A 55 -0.30 2.83 -5.34
N HIS A 56 0.20 3.85 -6.07
CA HIS A 56 1.41 3.70 -6.89
C HIS A 56 2.63 3.35 -6.05
N ARG A 57 2.85 4.04 -4.93
CA ARG A 57 4.00 3.80 -4.04
C ARG A 57 3.96 2.41 -3.41
N LEU A 58 2.81 1.95 -2.92
CA LEU A 58 2.67 0.61 -2.35
C LEU A 58 2.88 -0.48 -3.40
N TRP A 59 2.31 -0.32 -4.59
CA TRP A 59 2.53 -1.24 -5.71
C TRP A 59 4.01 -1.29 -6.13
N GLN A 60 4.65 -0.13 -6.33
CA GLN A 60 6.06 -0.06 -6.74
C GLN A 60 6.99 -0.70 -5.71
N ARG A 61 6.69 -0.56 -4.41
CA ARG A 61 7.47 -1.21 -3.34
C ARG A 61 7.27 -2.73 -3.33
N ALA A 62 6.06 -3.20 -3.63
CA ALA A 62 5.81 -4.62 -3.80
C ALA A 62 6.55 -5.21 -5.02
N VAL A 63 6.60 -4.49 -6.14
CA VAL A 63 7.40 -4.87 -7.32
C VAL A 63 8.89 -4.90 -6.98
N ASN A 64 9.42 -3.85 -6.35
CA ASN A 64 10.82 -3.79 -5.94
C ASN A 64 11.20 -4.90 -4.94
N GLY A 65 10.24 -5.35 -4.13
CA GLY A 65 10.39 -6.47 -3.21
C GLY A 65 10.23 -7.85 -3.85
N GLY A 66 9.94 -7.94 -5.15
CA GLY A 66 9.70 -9.19 -5.87
C GLY A 66 8.38 -9.88 -5.49
N LEU A 67 7.45 -9.17 -4.84
CA LEU A 67 6.16 -9.70 -4.39
C LEU A 67 5.08 -9.61 -5.47
N VAL A 68 5.28 -8.74 -6.46
CA VAL A 68 4.37 -8.51 -7.58
C VAL A 68 5.20 -8.46 -8.85
N VAL A 69 4.76 -9.17 -9.89
CA VAL A 69 5.33 -9.05 -11.23
C VAL A 69 4.56 -7.96 -11.96
N ASP A 70 5.28 -7.05 -12.59
CA ASP A 70 4.71 -6.02 -13.45
C ASP A 70 4.41 -6.63 -14.82
N GLU A 71 3.17 -7.07 -15.03
CA GLU A 71 2.75 -7.74 -16.27
C GLU A 71 2.57 -6.79 -17.47
N ALA A 72 3.05 -5.55 -17.39
CA ALA A 72 2.92 -4.55 -18.46
C ALA A 72 3.90 -4.74 -19.64
N ASP A 73 4.85 -5.68 -19.55
CA ASP A 73 5.84 -5.98 -20.61
C ASP A 73 5.46 -7.22 -21.47
N GLY A 74 4.17 -7.41 -21.73
CA GLY A 74 3.62 -8.46 -22.63
C GLY A 74 3.09 -7.92 -23.94
#